data_AF-A0A1M5KUV1-F1
#
_entry.id   AF-A0A1M5KUV1-F1
#
_cell.length_a   1.000
_cell.length_b   1.000
_cell.length_c   1.000
_cell.angle_alpha   90.00
_cell.angle_beta   90.00
_cell.angle_gamma   90.00
#
_symmetry.space_group_name_H-M   'P 1'
#
loop_
_entity.id
_entity.type
_entity.pdbx_description
1 polymer ?
#
loop_
_entity_poly.entity_id
_entity_poly.type
_entity_poly.pdbx_seq_one_letter_code
_entity_poly.pdbx_strand_id
1 'polypeptide(L)'
;MNVIKSKQFYVILSLVCAVAMLLMSTTFQSMAYWGEGLTWFWVGVSCTYLLWLMGIVFLAVAITKRTDLNPKLSIGVSIMGIVSFILLLCGFGWTTFIIIFGLSGL
;
A
#
# COMPACT_ATOMS: atom_id res chain seq x y z
N MET A 1 -21.12 -15.43 -4.20
CA MET A 1 -20.78 -14.06 -3.77
C MET A 1 -20.87 -13.15 -5.00
N ASN A 2 -21.66 -12.06 -4.97
CA ASN A 2 -21.85 -11.18 -6.14
C ASN A 2 -20.49 -10.63 -6.64
N VAL A 3 -20.20 -10.77 -7.94
CA VAL A 3 -18.94 -10.36 -8.57
C VAL A 3 -18.65 -8.86 -8.34
N ILE A 4 -19.72 -8.05 -8.30
CA ILE A 4 -19.71 -6.62 -7.97
C ILE A 4 -19.11 -6.34 -6.58
N LYS A 5 -19.61 -7.03 -5.55
CA LYS A 5 -19.07 -6.91 -4.18
C LYS A 5 -17.62 -7.37 -4.12
N SER A 6 -17.24 -8.32 -4.97
CA SER A 6 -15.89 -8.88 -4.98
C SER A 6 -14.86 -7.86 -5.48
N LYS A 7 -15.09 -7.14 -6.59
CA LYS A 7 -14.15 -6.12 -7.09
C LYS A 7 -13.97 -4.97 -6.10
N GLN A 8 -15.09 -4.45 -5.59
CA GLN A 8 -15.08 -3.41 -4.56
C GLN A 8 -14.28 -3.82 -3.33
N PHE A 9 -14.50 -5.03 -2.86
CA PHE A 9 -13.78 -5.60 -1.72
C PHE A 9 -12.27 -5.61 -1.94
N TYR A 10 -11.78 -6.06 -3.10
CA TYR A 10 -10.34 -6.04 -3.39
C TYR A 10 -9.74 -4.64 -3.51
N VAL A 11 -10.47 -3.66 -4.07
CA VAL A 11 -10.00 -2.27 -4.12
C VAL A 11 -9.91 -1.68 -2.70
N ILE A 12 -10.90 -1.93 -1.85
CA ILE A 12 -10.86 -1.51 -0.44
C ILE A 12 -9.69 -2.17 0.28
N LEU A 13 -9.46 -3.46 0.06
CA LEU A 13 -8.37 -4.19 0.69
C LEU A 13 -6.99 -3.67 0.24
N SER A 14 -6.85 -3.34 -1.04
CA SER A 14 -5.67 -2.65 -1.58
C SER A 14 -5.46 -1.29 -0.91
N LEU A 15 -6.52 -0.51 -0.75
CA LEU A 15 -6.47 0.80 -0.09
C LEU A 15 -6.06 0.69 1.38
N VAL A 16 -6.60 -0.30 2.11
CA VAL A 16 -6.22 -0.60 3.49
C VAL A 16 -4.75 -0.97 3.57
N CYS A 17 -4.23 -1.78 2.64
CA CYS A 17 -2.80 -2.10 2.58
C CYS A 17 -1.96 -0.84 2.33
N ALA A 18 -2.40 0.05 1.44
CA ALA A 18 -1.68 1.28 1.15
C ALA A 18 -1.61 2.23 2.35
N VAL A 19 -2.72 2.37 3.10
CA VAL A 19 -2.75 3.15 4.34
C VAL A 19 -1.90 2.51 5.43
N ALA A 20 -2.01 1.19 5.62
CA ALA A 20 -1.21 0.46 6.60
C ALA A 20 0.29 0.59 6.33
N MET A 21 0.70 0.51 5.06
CA MET A 21 2.08 0.74 4.62
C MET A 21 2.57 2.15 5.02
N LEU A 22 1.76 3.20 4.80
CA LEU A 22 2.12 4.56 5.20
C LEU A 22 2.24 4.72 6.72
N LEU A 23 1.31 4.15 7.48
CA LEU A 23 1.39 4.16 8.94
C LEU A 23 2.62 3.40 9.45
N MET A 24 2.93 2.26 8.86
CA MET A 24 4.14 1.51 9.23
C MET A 24 5.39 2.32 8.88
N SER A 25 5.38 3.04 7.76
CA SER A 25 6.52 3.88 7.34
C SER A 25 6.89 4.98 8.31
N THR A 26 5.91 5.59 9.00
CA THR A 26 6.22 6.59 10.02
C THR A 26 6.81 5.97 11.29
N THR A 27 6.45 4.72 11.61
CA THR A 27 6.95 4.04 12.82
C THR A 27 8.42 3.64 12.71
N PHE A 28 8.89 3.16 11.55
CA PHE A 28 10.32 2.83 11.41
C PHE A 28 11.16 4.02 10.97
N GLN A 29 10.56 5.12 10.48
CA GLN A 29 11.26 6.39 10.27
C GLN A 29 11.89 6.89 11.59
N SER A 30 11.18 6.79 12.71
CA SER A 30 11.77 7.13 14.01
C SER A 30 12.91 6.17 14.39
N MET A 31 12.77 4.88 14.12
CA MET A 31 13.84 3.91 14.38
C MET A 31 15.09 4.18 13.54
N ALA A 32 14.92 4.59 12.28
CA ALA A 32 16.00 4.95 11.38
C ALA A 32 16.75 6.21 11.85
N TYR A 33 16.03 7.23 12.31
CA TYR A 33 16.61 8.54 12.64
C TYR A 33 17.15 8.62 14.08
N TRP A 34 16.55 7.90 15.02
CA TRP A 34 16.93 7.94 16.43
C TRP A 34 17.87 6.80 16.84
N GLY A 35 18.24 5.92 15.89
CA GLY A 35 19.23 4.85 16.12
C GLY A 35 18.75 3.71 17.02
N GLU A 36 17.48 3.68 17.40
CA GLU A 36 16.92 2.64 18.24
C GLU A 36 16.59 1.39 17.41
N GLY A 37 17.48 0.39 17.47
CA GLY A 37 17.19 -0.98 17.04
C GLY A 37 17.22 -1.21 15.52
N LEU A 38 18.43 -1.35 14.98
CA LEU A 38 18.66 -1.71 13.57
C LEU A 38 17.88 -2.95 13.12
N THR A 39 17.72 -3.94 14.01
CA THR A 39 16.91 -5.15 13.75
C THR A 39 15.43 -4.84 13.58
N TRP A 40 14.85 -4.00 14.44
CA TRP A 40 13.44 -3.59 14.37
C TRP A 40 13.15 -2.71 13.15
N PHE A 41 14.12 -1.89 12.74
CA PHE A 41 14.05 -1.14 11.49
C PHE A 41 13.89 -2.08 10.28
N TRP A 42 14.74 -3.09 10.13
CA TRP A 42 14.66 -4.04 9.00
C TRP A 42 13.40 -4.91 9.04
N VAL A 43 12.89 -5.25 10.22
CA VAL A 43 11.59 -5.92 10.38
C VAL A 43 10.46 -5.01 9.89
N GLY A 44 10.46 -3.73 10.28
CA GLY A 44 9.49 -2.73 9.82
C GLY A 44 9.50 -2.54 8.30
N VAL A 45 10.69 -2.41 7.72
CA VAL A 45 10.89 -2.33 6.26
C VAL A 45 10.34 -3.57 5.55
N SER A 46 10.66 -4.77 6.06
CA SER A 46 10.19 -6.03 5.48
C SER A 46 8.66 -6.13 5.52
N CYS A 47 8.04 -5.83 6.66
CA CYS A 47 6.58 -5.80 6.79
C CYS A 47 5.94 -4.78 5.84
N THR A 48 6.57 -3.64 5.64
CA THR A 48 6.05 -2.56 4.79
C THR A 48 6.07 -2.94 3.31
N TYR A 49 7.14 -3.56 2.83
CA TYR A 49 7.20 -4.10 1.48
C TYR A 49 6.25 -5.30 1.26
N LEU A 50 6.03 -6.13 2.28
CA LEU A 50 5.01 -7.18 2.20
C LEU A 50 3.60 -6.60 2.05
N LEU A 51 3.25 -5.58 2.84
CA LEU A 51 1.98 -4.88 2.71
C LEU A 51 1.83 -4.18 1.35
N TRP A 52 2.91 -3.57 0.85
CA TRP A 52 2.94 -3.00 -0.49
C TRP A 52 2.65 -4.05 -1.57
N LEU A 53 3.34 -5.19 -1.51
CA LEU A 53 3.16 -6.29 -2.46
C LEU A 53 1.73 -6.84 -2.42
N MET A 54 1.19 -7.04 -1.21
CA MET A 54 -0.20 -7.45 -1.01
C MET A 54 -1.18 -6.45 -1.63
N GLY A 55 -0.97 -5.14 -1.41
CA GLY A 55 -1.77 -4.08 -2.02
C GLY A 55 -1.76 -4.15 -3.55
N ILE A 56 -0.59 -4.31 -4.16
CA ILE A 56 -0.45 -4.47 -5.62
C ILE A 56 -1.19 -5.73 -6.12
N VAL A 57 -1.06 -6.86 -5.43
CA VAL A 57 -1.76 -8.10 -5.78
C VAL A 57 -3.29 -7.90 -5.71
N PHE A 58 -3.81 -7.29 -4.64
CA PHE A 58 -5.25 -7.03 -4.52
C PHE A 58 -5.75 -6.09 -5.61
N LEU A 59 -4.98 -5.06 -5.97
CA LEU A 59 -5.32 -4.17 -7.08
C LEU A 59 -5.32 -4.90 -8.42
N ALA A 60 -4.33 -5.75 -8.68
CA ALA A 60 -4.27 -6.56 -9.90
C ALA A 60 -5.46 -7.53 -10.01
N VAL A 61 -5.83 -8.20 -8.90
CA VAL A 61 -7.03 -9.04 -8.84
C VAL A 61 -8.31 -8.21 -9.07
N ALA A 62 -8.38 -6.98 -8.56
CA ALA A 62 -9.52 -6.10 -8.80
C ALA A 62 -9.66 -5.70 -10.28
N ILE A 63 -8.55 -5.47 -10.99
CA ILE A 63 -8.52 -5.09 -12.41
C ILE A 63 -8.94 -6.26 -13.30
N THR A 64 -8.48 -7.48 -13.01
CA THR A 64 -8.78 -8.68 -13.80
C THR A 64 -10.25 -9.11 -13.69
N LYS A 65 -10.97 -8.72 -12.64
CA LYS A 65 -12.40 -8.99 -12.52
C LYS A 65 -13.23 -8.08 -13.43
N ARG A 66 -13.73 -8.65 -14.53
CA ARG A 66 -14.79 -8.05 -15.34
C ARG A 66 -16.04 -7.80 -14.49
N THR A 67 -16.61 -6.63 -14.64
CA THR A 67 -17.75 -6.18 -13.83
C THR A 67 -18.77 -5.54 -14.76
N ASP A 68 -19.95 -6.17 -14.84
CA ASP A 68 -21.16 -5.55 -15.39
C ASP A 68 -21.74 -4.65 -14.29
N LEU A 69 -21.25 -3.41 -14.23
CA LEU A 69 -21.64 -2.43 -13.23
C LEU A 69 -22.53 -1.36 -13.85
N ASN A 70 -23.46 -0.85 -13.04
CA ASN A 70 -24.04 0.46 -13.29
C ASN A 70 -22.92 1.51 -13.47
N PRO A 71 -22.99 2.39 -14.48
CA PRO A 71 -21.88 3.26 -14.88
C PRO A 71 -21.38 4.16 -13.72
N LYS A 72 -22.28 4.67 -12.87
CA LYS A 72 -21.91 5.47 -11.69
C LYS A 72 -21.07 4.70 -10.67
N LEU A 73 -21.42 3.45 -10.39
CA LEU A 73 -20.69 2.62 -9.41
C LEU A 73 -19.32 2.19 -9.98
N SER A 74 -19.25 1.94 -11.29
CA SER A 74 -18.00 1.63 -11.99
C SER A 74 -16.97 2.76 -11.86
N ILE A 75 -17.41 4.02 -12.04
CA ILE A 75 -16.56 5.20 -11.92
C ILE A 75 -15.99 5.32 -10.50
N GLY A 76 -16.82 5.20 -9.47
CA GLY A 76 -16.37 5.32 -8.07
C GLY A 76 -15.31 4.27 -7.70
N VAL A 77 -15.49 3.02 -8.12
CA VAL A 77 -14.52 1.94 -7.89
C VAL A 77 -13.22 2.18 -8.66
N SER A 78 -13.30 2.72 -9.88
CA SER A 78 -12.13 3.07 -10.67
C SER A 78 -11.32 4.18 -10.03
N ILE A 79 -11.97 5.24 -9.53
CA ILE A 79 -11.31 6.35 -8.82
C ILE A 79 -10.60 5.82 -7.57
N MET A 80 -11.28 5.01 -6.74
CA MET A 80 -10.65 4.41 -5.56
C MET A 80 -9.45 3.53 -5.93
N GLY A 81 -9.52 2.78 -7.03
CA GLY A 81 -8.40 2.00 -7.54
C GLY A 81 -7.20 2.86 -7.92
N ILE A 82 -7.44 3.98 -8.62
CA ILE A 82 -6.39 4.94 -9.00
C ILE A 82 -5.75 5.56 -7.76
N VAL A 83 -6.56 5.99 -6.78
CA VAL A 83 -6.06 6.54 -5.52
C VAL A 83 -5.20 5.51 -4.78
N SER A 84 -5.67 4.26 -4.70
CA SER A 84 -4.88 3.18 -4.09
C SER A 84 -3.56 2.96 -4.81
N PHE A 85 -3.53 3.00 -6.14
CA PHE A 85 -2.32 2.86 -6.93
C PHE A 85 -1.31 3.97 -6.64
N ILE A 86 -1.75 5.22 -6.64
CA ILE A 86 -0.91 6.39 -6.32
C ILE A 86 -0.34 6.25 -4.91
N LEU A 87 -1.14 5.89 -3.91
CA LEU A 87 -0.68 5.70 -2.54
C LEU A 87 0.37 4.58 -2.42
N LEU A 88 0.19 3.47 -3.16
CA LEU A 88 1.19 2.38 -3.20
C LEU A 88 2.52 2.85 -3.81
N LEU A 89 2.49 3.66 -4.87
CA LEU A 89 3.70 4.25 -5.46
C LEU A 89 4.38 5.24 -4.50
N CYS A 90 3.60 6.14 -3.90
CA CYS A 90 4.11 7.10 -2.93
C CYS A 90 4.73 6.41 -1.71
N GLY A 91 4.06 5.41 -1.14
CA GLY A 91 4.60 4.70 0.02
C GLY A 91 5.80 3.82 -0.30
N PHE A 92 5.89 3.25 -1.52
CA PHE A 92 7.11 2.58 -1.99
C PHE A 92 8.29 3.57 -2.08
N GLY A 93 8.06 4.72 -2.73
CA GLY A 93 9.08 5.77 -2.84
C GLY A 93 9.50 6.29 -1.48
N TRP A 94 8.56 6.53 -0.58
CA TRP A 94 8.81 6.99 0.79
C TRP A 94 9.59 5.98 1.61
N THR A 95 9.21 4.70 1.57
CA THR A 95 9.94 3.62 2.26
C THR A 95 11.38 3.53 1.77
N THR A 96 11.58 3.60 0.45
CA THR A 96 12.90 3.58 -0.17
C THR A 96 13.73 4.81 0.25
N PHE A 97 13.11 5.98 0.30
CA PHE A 97 13.74 7.20 0.79
C PHE A 97 14.19 7.07 2.25
N ILE A 98 13.36 6.53 3.14
CA ILE A 98 13.73 6.31 4.55
C ILE A 98 14.93 5.35 4.65
N ILE A 99 14.99 4.30 3.83
CA ILE A 99 16.12 3.35 3.84
C ILE A 99 17.41 4.05 3.42
N ILE A 100 17.39 4.78 2.30
CA ILE A 100 18.58 5.48 1.81
C ILE A 100 19.05 6.53 2.81
N PHE A 101 18.11 7.32 3.35
CA PHE A 101 18.42 8.35 4.33
C PHE A 101 18.94 7.75 5.64
N GLY A 102 18.26 6.75 6.19
CA GLY A 102 18.67 6.06 7.41
C GLY A 102 20.05 5.37 7.29
N LEU A 103 20.38 4.82 6.11
CA LEU A 103 21.72 4.25 5.86
C LEU A 103 22.80 5.31 5.63
N SER A 104 22.43 6.51 5.18
CA SER A 104 23.38 7.61 4.96
C SER A 104 23.88 8.27 6.25
N GLY A 105 23.26 7.98 7.40
CA GLY A 105 23.67 8.53 8.70
C GLY A 105 23.49 10.06 8.82
N LEU A 106 22.65 10.64 7.95
CA LEU A 106 22.21 12.04 7.98
C LEU A 106 21.10 12.25 9.02
#